data_AF-A0A2H1W7E3-F1
#
_entry.id   AF-A0A2H1W7E3-F1
#
_cell.length_a   1.000
_cell.length_b   1.000
_cell.length_c   1.000
_cell.angle_alpha   90.00
_cell.angle_beta   90.00
_cell.angle_gamma   90.00
#
_symmetry.space_group_name_H-M   'P 1'
#
loop_
_entity.id
_entity.type
_entity.pdbx_description
1 polymer ?
#
loop_
_entity_poly.entity_id
_entity_poly.type
_entity_poly.pdbx_seq_one_letter_code
_entity_poly.pdbx_strand_id
1 'polypeptide(L)'
;MINSDTCEKKIGDMATYEEFIQQNEDRDGIRFTWNVWPSSRIEATRLVVPLACLYQPLKERPDLPPIQYEPVLCTRNTCRAILNPMCQVDYRAKLWSCNFCFQRNPFPPQYSAISEQHQPAELIPNFSTIEYTITRAQTMPPIYLLVVDTCLDEEELGALKDSLQTSLSLMPQNALVGLITFGRMVQIHELGTEGISKCYVFKGTKDLTAKQIQEQLAIGRVNAPNPQQRPGAPAPQPPAHRFLQPVKTCDMALTDLLGELGRDPWPLGVGKRPLRSSGVALSLAVGLLEVTYPNTGGRIMLFLGGPCSQGPGQVVNDELKQPIRSHHDIHKDNAKYMKKAIKHYEALSLRAATNGHSIDIYSCALDQTGLMEMKQCCNSTGGHMVMGDSFNSSLFKQTFQRVFAKDQRGDYKMAFNGTLEVKCSRELKISGAIGSCVSLNVKGPCVSDQEVGMGNTCQWKMCTFTPSTTMAIFFEVVNQHAAVPQGGRGCVQFITQYQHSSGQRRVRVTTIARK
;
A
#
# COMPACT_ATOMS: atom_id res chain seq x y z
N MET A 1 -4.94 59.14 -7.25
CA MET A 1 -6.35 58.68 -7.20
C MET A 1 -6.58 57.78 -8.40
N ILE A 2 -6.44 56.47 -8.19
CA ILE A 2 -6.81 55.41 -9.14
C ILE A 2 -7.77 54.53 -8.34
N ASN A 3 -9.00 54.43 -8.83
CA ASN A 3 -10.14 53.89 -8.10
C ASN A 3 -9.90 52.46 -7.59
N SER A 4 -10.07 52.30 -6.27
CA SER A 4 -10.05 51.06 -5.49
C SER A 4 -11.30 50.18 -5.69
N ASP A 5 -12.32 50.66 -6.41
CA ASP A 5 -13.65 50.01 -6.45
C ASP A 5 -13.86 49.01 -7.60
N THR A 6 -12.84 48.73 -8.40
CA THR A 6 -12.94 47.78 -9.55
C THR A 6 -12.23 46.43 -9.32
N CYS A 7 -11.55 46.23 -8.19
CA CYS A 7 -10.87 44.96 -7.88
C CYS A 7 -11.70 44.02 -6.98
N GLU A 8 -12.62 44.54 -6.18
CA GLU A 8 -13.43 43.74 -5.23
C GLU A 8 -14.61 42.98 -5.86
N LYS A 9 -14.90 43.19 -7.14
CA LYS A 9 -16.04 42.56 -7.84
C LYS A 9 -15.71 41.26 -8.59
N LYS A 10 -14.51 40.70 -8.48
CA LYS A 10 -14.12 39.45 -9.17
C LYS A 10 -13.88 38.22 -8.28
N ILE A 11 -14.22 38.27 -7.00
CA ILE A 11 -14.06 37.14 -6.05
C ILE A 11 -15.41 36.45 -5.75
N GLY A 12 -16.45 36.77 -6.52
CA GLY A 12 -17.83 36.30 -6.29
C GLY A 12 -18.48 35.55 -7.46
N ASP A 13 -17.72 35.08 -8.45
CA ASP A 13 -18.29 34.22 -9.49
C ASP A 13 -18.47 32.81 -8.91
N MET A 14 -19.74 32.45 -8.75
CA MET A 14 -20.21 31.17 -8.23
C MET A 14 -19.49 30.02 -8.92
N ALA A 15 -18.59 29.34 -8.20
CA ALA A 15 -18.15 28.01 -8.60
C ALA A 15 -19.41 27.14 -8.68
N THR A 16 -19.72 26.69 -9.89
CA THR A 16 -20.77 25.70 -10.09
C THR A 16 -20.49 24.48 -9.22
N TYR A 17 -21.51 23.68 -8.88
CA TYR A 17 -21.27 22.44 -8.13
C TYR A 17 -20.26 21.53 -8.84
N GLU A 18 -20.22 21.57 -10.17
CA GLU A 18 -19.24 20.85 -11.00
C GLU A 18 -17.81 21.35 -10.77
N GLU A 19 -17.57 22.67 -10.90
CA GLU A 19 -16.26 23.27 -10.62
C GLU A 19 -15.81 23.03 -9.18
N PHE A 20 -16.74 23.11 -8.23
CA PHE A 20 -16.45 22.80 -6.83
C PHE A 20 -15.97 21.35 -6.67
N ILE A 21 -16.64 20.37 -7.30
CA ILE A 21 -16.24 18.97 -7.25
C ILE A 21 -14.85 18.79 -7.87
N GLN A 22 -14.63 19.31 -9.07
CA GLN A 22 -13.38 19.16 -9.81
C GLN A 22 -12.20 19.78 -9.04
N GLN A 23 -12.34 21.00 -8.54
CA GLN A 23 -11.30 21.69 -7.78
C GLN A 23 -10.96 20.96 -6.46
N ASN A 24 -11.95 20.39 -5.78
CA ASN A 24 -11.71 19.61 -4.56
C ASN A 24 -11.00 18.28 -4.88
N GLU A 25 -11.33 17.62 -6.00
CA GLU A 25 -10.66 16.39 -6.41
C GLU A 25 -9.21 16.66 -6.85
N ASP A 26 -8.97 17.73 -7.59
CA ASP A 26 -7.63 18.12 -8.05
C ASP A 26 -6.72 18.55 -6.90
N ARG A 27 -7.27 19.31 -5.94
CA ARG A 27 -6.52 19.76 -4.75
C ARG A 27 -6.36 18.64 -3.73
N ASP A 28 -7.47 18.06 -3.28
CA ASP A 28 -7.48 17.22 -2.08
C ASP A 28 -7.47 15.72 -2.39
N GLY A 29 -7.65 15.32 -3.66
CA GLY A 29 -7.78 13.93 -4.05
C GLY A 29 -9.06 13.30 -3.50
N ILE A 30 -10.13 14.08 -3.29
CA ILE A 30 -11.36 13.63 -2.63
C ILE A 30 -12.59 13.94 -3.45
N ARG A 31 -13.49 12.95 -3.54
CA ARG A 31 -14.84 13.10 -4.10
C ARG A 31 -15.88 12.49 -3.18
N PHE A 32 -16.81 13.29 -2.66
CA PHE A 32 -17.90 12.84 -1.80
C PHE A 32 -19.14 12.45 -2.60
N THR A 33 -19.94 11.52 -2.05
CA THR A 33 -21.31 11.25 -2.52
C THR A 33 -22.22 12.46 -2.31
N TRP A 34 -22.04 13.17 -1.19
CA TRP A 34 -22.76 14.38 -0.83
C TRP A 34 -21.80 15.47 -0.37
N ASN A 35 -21.83 16.66 -1.01
CA ASN A 35 -21.01 17.82 -0.62
C ASN A 35 -21.71 18.77 0.35
N VAL A 36 -22.97 18.47 0.68
CA VAL A 36 -23.72 19.07 1.80
C VAL A 36 -24.22 17.91 2.63
N TRP A 37 -23.90 17.91 3.92
CA TRP A 37 -24.15 16.79 4.81
C TRP A 37 -25.46 16.97 5.57
N PRO A 38 -26.22 15.88 5.81
CA PRO A 38 -27.44 15.97 6.58
C PRO A 38 -27.11 16.40 8.01
N SER A 39 -27.94 17.27 8.56
CA SER A 39 -27.72 17.88 9.88
C SER A 39 -28.08 16.95 11.03
N SER A 40 -28.93 15.96 10.76
CA SER A 40 -29.44 14.99 11.72
C SER A 40 -29.33 13.56 11.22
N ARG A 41 -29.25 12.62 12.17
CA ARG A 41 -29.25 11.18 11.88
C ARG A 41 -30.49 10.72 11.10
N ILE A 42 -31.66 11.31 11.35
CA ILE A 42 -32.91 10.91 10.66
C ILE A 42 -32.89 11.33 9.19
N GLU A 43 -32.36 12.51 8.87
CA GLU A 43 -32.16 12.91 7.48
C GLU A 43 -31.14 11.99 6.80
N ALA A 44 -30.06 11.65 7.51
CA ALA A 44 -29.04 10.75 6.99
C ALA A 44 -29.58 9.35 6.67
N THR A 45 -30.46 8.78 7.50
CA THR A 45 -31.07 7.46 7.24
C THR A 45 -32.07 7.46 6.09
N ARG A 46 -32.57 8.63 5.67
CA ARG A 46 -33.42 8.77 4.47
C ARG A 46 -32.61 8.86 3.19
N LEU A 47 -31.29 9.05 3.25
CA LEU A 47 -30.44 9.05 2.08
C LEU A 47 -30.32 7.63 1.52
N VAL A 48 -30.66 7.47 0.23
CA VAL A 48 -30.51 6.19 -0.48
C VAL A 48 -29.04 5.82 -0.66
N VAL A 49 -28.20 6.83 -0.92
CA VAL A 49 -26.74 6.67 -1.03
C VAL A 49 -26.09 7.13 0.27
N PRO A 50 -25.24 6.31 0.92
CA PRO A 50 -24.61 6.69 2.18
C PRO A 50 -23.68 7.89 2.01
N LEU A 51 -23.41 8.58 3.12
CA LEU A 51 -22.35 9.58 3.16
C LEU A 51 -20.99 8.87 3.07
N ALA A 52 -20.30 9.05 1.96
CA ALA A 52 -19.02 8.41 1.69
C ALA A 52 -18.13 9.31 0.83
N CYS A 53 -16.84 9.04 0.80
CA CYS A 53 -15.92 9.64 -0.15
C CYS A 53 -14.99 8.63 -0.80
N LEU A 54 -14.60 8.90 -2.04
CA LEU A 54 -13.41 8.36 -2.67
C LEU A 54 -12.23 9.26 -2.32
N TYR A 55 -11.16 8.68 -1.80
CA TYR A 55 -9.95 9.38 -1.35
C TYR A 55 -8.69 8.79 -1.98
N GLN A 56 -7.90 9.64 -2.62
CA GLN A 56 -6.61 9.33 -3.22
C GLN A 56 -5.46 9.86 -2.34
N PRO A 57 -4.92 9.04 -1.42
CA PRO A 57 -3.93 9.51 -0.46
C PRO A 57 -2.65 10.07 -1.08
N LEU A 58 -2.27 9.61 -2.29
CA LEU A 58 -1.07 10.05 -2.99
C LEU A 58 -1.35 10.79 -4.30
N LYS A 59 -2.51 11.45 -4.44
CA LYS A 59 -2.81 12.29 -5.61
C LYS A 59 -1.61 13.17 -5.96
N GLU A 60 -1.14 13.18 -7.21
CA GLU A 60 0.03 13.99 -7.55
C GLU A 60 -0.29 15.48 -7.42
N ARG A 61 0.56 16.21 -6.69
CA ARG A 61 0.44 17.65 -6.44
C ARG A 61 1.79 18.33 -6.69
N PRO A 62 2.16 18.56 -7.97
CA PRO A 62 3.48 19.08 -8.32
C PRO A 62 3.69 20.52 -7.83
N ASP A 63 2.60 21.23 -7.55
CA ASP A 63 2.55 22.60 -7.04
C ASP A 63 2.90 22.74 -5.54
N LEU A 64 2.90 21.63 -4.77
CA LEU A 64 3.21 21.68 -3.34
C LEU A 64 4.72 21.82 -3.09
N PRO A 65 5.14 22.76 -2.22
CA PRO A 65 6.53 22.88 -1.80
C PRO A 65 6.92 21.73 -0.86
N PRO A 66 8.21 21.34 -0.82
CA PRO A 66 8.68 20.33 0.13
C PRO A 66 8.66 20.87 1.57
N ILE A 67 7.89 20.25 2.45
CA ILE A 67 7.82 20.60 3.86
C ILE A 67 8.69 19.64 4.66
N GLN A 68 9.79 20.15 5.24
CA GLN A 68 10.82 19.32 5.91
C GLN A 68 10.85 19.51 7.43
N TYR A 69 9.68 19.59 8.04
CA TYR A 69 9.52 19.67 9.49
C TYR A 69 8.39 18.76 9.97
N GLU A 70 8.32 18.52 11.27
CA GLU A 70 7.29 17.66 11.86
C GLU A 70 5.93 18.38 11.94
N PRO A 71 4.81 17.65 11.71
CA PRO A 71 3.48 18.24 11.81
C PRO A 71 3.15 18.67 13.24
N VAL A 72 2.50 19.82 13.38
CA VAL A 72 2.04 20.33 14.69
C VAL A 72 0.76 19.61 15.11
N LEU A 73 0.79 18.95 16.26
CA LEU A 73 -0.31 18.11 16.76
C LEU A 73 -1.08 18.80 17.88
N CYS A 74 -2.40 18.56 17.93
CA CYS A 74 -3.22 18.91 19.07
C CYS A 74 -2.72 18.19 20.34
N THR A 75 -2.62 18.93 21.44
CA THR A 75 -2.08 18.44 22.72
C THR A 75 -3.02 17.48 23.45
N ARG A 76 -4.31 17.46 23.09
CA ARG A 76 -5.27 16.51 23.65
C ARG A 76 -4.98 15.10 23.14
N ASN A 77 -4.60 14.20 24.05
CA ASN A 77 -4.21 12.81 23.76
C ASN A 77 -5.27 12.02 22.97
N THR A 78 -6.56 12.24 23.24
CA THR A 78 -7.66 11.56 22.53
C THR A 78 -7.96 12.15 21.15
N CYS A 79 -7.41 13.32 20.82
CA CYS A 79 -7.62 13.98 19.54
C CYS A 79 -6.41 13.83 18.63
N ARG A 80 -5.26 14.42 19.00
CA ARG A 80 -4.01 14.38 18.23
C ARG A 80 -4.18 14.75 16.75
N ALA A 81 -5.19 15.55 16.39
CA ALA A 81 -5.35 16.08 15.04
C ALA A 81 -4.20 17.01 14.68
N ILE A 82 -3.85 17.08 13.40
CA ILE A 82 -2.78 17.92 12.87
C ILE A 82 -3.35 19.32 12.60
N LEU A 83 -2.55 20.35 12.89
CA LEU A 83 -2.82 21.75 12.55
C LEU A 83 -3.18 21.87 11.05
N ASN A 84 -4.24 22.60 10.76
CA ASN A 84 -4.81 22.68 9.42
C ASN A 84 -5.54 24.02 9.22
N PRO A 85 -5.91 24.40 7.99
CA PRO A 85 -6.49 25.72 7.70
C PRO A 85 -7.86 26.00 8.36
N MET A 86 -8.54 24.97 8.89
CA MET A 86 -9.82 25.14 9.60
C MET A 86 -9.62 25.48 11.08
N CYS A 87 -8.40 25.46 11.60
CA CYS A 87 -8.10 25.84 12.99
C CYS A 87 -8.17 27.36 13.17
N GLN A 88 -8.79 27.81 14.26
CA GLN A 88 -8.79 29.23 14.62
C GLN A 88 -7.46 29.59 15.31
N VAL A 89 -6.81 30.65 14.86
CA VAL A 89 -5.49 31.07 15.34
C VAL A 89 -5.59 32.41 16.05
N ASP A 90 -5.01 32.49 17.24
CA ASP A 90 -4.78 33.72 17.98
C ASP A 90 -3.29 34.08 17.87
N TYR A 91 -2.97 34.98 16.93
CA TYR A 91 -1.60 35.42 16.66
C TYR A 91 -1.01 36.29 17.79
N ARG A 92 -1.85 36.87 18.65
CA ARG A 92 -1.41 37.69 19.79
C ARG A 92 -1.00 36.80 20.96
N ALA A 93 -1.84 35.84 21.31
CA ALA A 93 -1.56 34.87 22.37
C ALA A 93 -0.64 33.73 21.91
N LYS A 94 -0.37 33.61 20.60
CA LYS A 94 0.37 32.50 19.99
C LYS A 94 -0.26 31.14 20.30
N LEU A 95 -1.59 31.08 20.18
CA LEU A 95 -2.40 29.88 20.41
C LEU A 95 -3.21 29.51 19.17
N TRP A 96 -3.58 28.24 19.06
CA TRP A 96 -4.54 27.78 18.06
C TRP A 96 -5.56 26.82 18.67
N SER A 97 -6.80 26.91 18.18
CA SER A 97 -7.91 26.07 18.62
C SER A 97 -8.17 24.97 17.60
N CYS A 98 -8.04 23.72 18.04
CA CYS A 98 -8.28 22.55 17.20
C CYS A 98 -9.75 22.48 16.76
N ASN A 99 -10.01 22.42 15.45
CA ASN A 99 -11.36 22.38 14.85
C ASN A 99 -12.13 21.08 15.13
N PHE A 100 -11.48 20.02 15.64
CA PHE A 100 -12.14 18.76 15.98
C PHE A 100 -12.59 18.68 17.45
N CYS A 101 -11.78 19.21 18.37
CA CYS A 101 -12.00 19.01 19.80
C CYS A 101 -12.06 20.30 20.62
N PHE A 102 -11.84 21.45 19.97
CA PHE A 102 -11.80 22.80 20.55
C PHE A 102 -10.74 23.01 21.65
N GLN A 103 -9.76 22.10 21.75
CA GLN A 103 -8.60 22.29 22.60
C GLN A 103 -7.81 23.49 22.10
N ARG A 104 -7.49 24.43 23.00
CA ARG A 104 -6.48 25.48 22.75
C ARG A 104 -5.10 24.87 22.96
N ASN A 105 -4.22 25.09 21.99
CA ASN A 105 -2.87 24.54 21.95
C ASN A 105 -1.88 25.69 21.76
N PRO A 106 -0.72 25.67 22.44
CA PRO A 106 0.36 26.59 22.13
C PRO A 106 1.03 26.21 20.81
N PHE A 107 1.58 27.18 20.11
CA PHE A 107 2.50 26.91 19.00
C PHE A 107 3.86 26.41 19.52
N PRO A 108 4.56 25.57 18.74
CA PRO A 108 5.93 25.18 19.06
C PRO A 108 6.89 26.40 18.99
N PRO A 109 8.05 26.36 19.67
CA PRO A 109 9.00 27.48 19.71
C PRO A 109 9.44 28.01 18.35
N GLN A 110 9.53 27.12 17.35
CA GLN A 110 9.88 27.45 15.97
C GLN A 110 8.88 28.40 15.30
N TYR A 111 7.65 28.52 15.81
CA TYR A 111 6.60 29.41 15.30
C TYR A 111 6.45 30.68 16.16
N SER A 112 7.44 31.01 16.99
CA SER A 112 7.42 32.21 17.83
C SER A 112 7.16 33.51 17.04
N ALA A 113 7.65 33.59 15.81
CA ALA A 113 7.49 34.73 14.91
C ALA A 113 6.18 34.72 14.08
N ILE A 114 5.27 33.77 14.29
CA ILE A 114 4.03 33.65 13.50
C ILE A 114 3.19 34.94 13.54
N SER A 115 2.69 35.39 12.40
CA SER A 115 1.82 36.56 12.27
C SER A 115 0.80 36.34 11.15
N GLU A 116 -0.18 37.24 11.01
CA GLU A 116 -1.16 37.15 9.91
C GLU A 116 -0.49 37.21 8.53
N GLN A 117 0.61 37.95 8.40
CA GLN A 117 1.40 38.08 7.17
C GLN A 117 2.41 36.93 7.00
N HIS A 118 2.81 36.26 8.08
CA HIS A 118 3.78 35.16 8.08
C HIS A 118 3.16 33.92 8.69
N GLN A 119 2.27 33.29 7.92
CA GLN A 119 1.60 32.06 8.31
C GLN A 119 2.43 30.84 7.87
N PRO A 120 2.48 29.78 8.70
CA PRO A 120 3.05 28.51 8.28
C PRO A 120 2.19 27.89 7.18
N ALA A 121 2.81 27.05 6.33
CA ALA A 121 2.17 26.51 5.14
C ALA A 121 0.86 25.78 5.46
N GLU A 122 0.81 25.01 6.54
CA GLU A 122 -0.37 24.23 6.93
C GLU A 122 -1.61 25.05 7.36
N LEU A 123 -1.49 26.38 7.47
CA LEU A 123 -2.62 27.28 7.72
C LEU A 123 -3.13 27.96 6.44
N ILE A 124 -2.38 27.89 5.34
CA ILE A 124 -2.77 28.48 4.06
C ILE A 124 -3.93 27.65 3.47
N PRO A 125 -5.08 28.25 3.11
CA PRO A 125 -6.25 27.51 2.62
C PRO A 125 -5.99 26.63 1.38
N ASN A 126 -5.05 27.03 0.51
CA ASN A 126 -4.67 26.25 -0.67
C ASN A 126 -3.88 24.97 -0.34
N PHE A 127 -3.38 24.86 0.90
CA PHE A 127 -2.64 23.71 1.44
C PHE A 127 -3.48 22.90 2.43
N SER A 128 -4.79 22.78 2.17
CA SER A 128 -5.68 21.80 2.81
C SER A 128 -5.16 20.36 2.70
N THR A 129 -4.44 20.07 1.62
CA THR A 129 -3.57 18.90 1.47
C THR A 129 -2.10 19.31 1.46
N ILE A 130 -1.31 18.71 2.34
CA ILE A 130 0.11 18.99 2.50
C ILE A 130 0.88 17.70 2.86
N GLU A 131 2.17 17.64 2.53
CA GLU A 131 3.02 16.47 2.78
C GLU A 131 4.29 16.88 3.54
N TYR A 132 4.48 16.30 4.71
CA TYR A 132 5.62 16.50 5.59
C TYR A 132 6.66 15.39 5.37
N THR A 133 7.93 15.77 5.28
CA THR A 133 9.07 14.85 5.30
C THR A 133 9.70 14.85 6.69
N ILE A 134 9.69 13.70 7.36
CA ILE A 134 10.21 13.57 8.72
C ILE A 134 11.72 13.30 8.66
N THR A 135 12.51 14.37 8.79
CA THR A 135 13.99 14.33 8.61
C THR A 135 14.72 13.45 9.63
N ARG A 136 14.16 13.28 10.84
CA ARG A 136 14.73 12.45 11.90
C ARG A 136 14.40 10.96 11.77
N ALA A 137 13.45 10.59 10.93
CA ALA A 137 13.00 9.22 10.76
C ALA A 137 13.44 8.68 9.40
N GLN A 138 14.59 8.01 9.38
CA GLN A 138 15.01 7.24 8.20
C GLN A 138 14.30 5.88 8.20
N THR A 139 13.90 5.43 7.01
CA THR A 139 13.33 4.10 6.82
C THR A 139 14.31 3.23 6.04
N MET A 140 14.15 1.93 6.16
CA MET A 140 14.90 0.95 5.39
C MET A 140 14.65 1.14 3.89
N PRO A 141 15.57 0.75 3.00
CA PRO A 141 15.28 0.71 1.57
C PRO A 141 14.14 -0.30 1.26
N PRO A 142 13.40 -0.12 0.15
CA PRO A 142 12.39 -1.09 -0.26
C PRO A 142 13.03 -2.44 -0.62
N ILE A 143 12.25 -3.50 -0.45
CA ILE A 143 12.68 -4.88 -0.70
C ILE A 143 11.86 -5.45 -1.85
N TYR A 144 12.51 -6.08 -2.82
CA TYR A 144 11.90 -6.73 -3.97
C TYR A 144 12.28 -8.21 -3.99
N LEU A 145 11.31 -9.09 -3.75
CA LEU A 145 11.52 -10.54 -3.75
C LEU A 145 10.87 -11.14 -5.00
N LEU A 146 11.70 -11.56 -5.95
CA LEU A 146 11.25 -12.22 -7.18
C LEU A 146 10.92 -13.68 -6.87
N VAL A 147 9.69 -14.11 -7.17
CA VAL A 147 9.23 -15.49 -6.98
C VAL A 147 8.81 -16.04 -8.33
N VAL A 148 9.67 -16.85 -8.94
CA VAL A 148 9.62 -17.18 -10.38
C VAL A 148 9.24 -18.64 -10.57
N ASP A 149 8.14 -18.87 -11.28
CA ASP A 149 7.76 -20.19 -11.78
C ASP A 149 8.70 -20.65 -12.91
N THR A 150 9.14 -21.90 -12.83
CA THR A 150 10.01 -22.56 -13.82
C THR A 150 9.27 -23.68 -14.58
N CYS A 151 8.01 -23.94 -14.25
CA CYS A 151 7.14 -24.85 -15.01
C CYS A 151 6.55 -24.17 -16.27
N LEU A 152 7.42 -23.50 -17.03
CA LEU A 152 7.13 -22.79 -18.27
C LEU A 152 7.75 -23.51 -19.47
N ASP A 153 7.30 -23.18 -20.66
CA ASP A 153 8.03 -23.51 -21.90
C ASP A 153 9.23 -22.57 -22.09
N GLU A 154 10.21 -22.98 -22.89
CA GLU A 154 11.49 -22.26 -23.01
C GLU A 154 11.33 -20.82 -23.52
N GLU A 155 10.42 -20.61 -24.48
CA GLU A 155 10.14 -19.28 -25.02
C GLU A 155 9.55 -18.34 -23.96
N GLU A 156 8.56 -18.83 -23.20
CA GLU A 156 7.91 -18.07 -22.13
C GLU A 156 8.90 -17.76 -20.98
N LEU A 157 9.70 -18.75 -20.60
CA LEU A 157 10.73 -18.56 -19.58
C LEU A 157 11.81 -17.59 -20.06
N GLY A 158 12.24 -17.68 -21.32
CA GLY A 158 13.18 -16.75 -21.94
C GLY A 158 12.67 -15.32 -21.89
N ALA A 159 11.43 -15.08 -22.34
CA ALA A 159 10.83 -13.75 -22.30
C ALA A 159 10.65 -13.20 -20.87
N LEU A 160 10.32 -14.07 -19.91
CA LEU A 160 10.25 -13.69 -18.50
C LEU A 160 11.63 -13.28 -17.97
N LYS A 161 12.69 -14.06 -18.26
CA LYS A 161 14.07 -13.74 -17.88
C LYS A 161 14.49 -12.36 -18.39
N ASP A 162 14.26 -12.08 -19.67
CA ASP A 162 14.57 -10.77 -20.28
C ASP A 162 13.85 -9.62 -19.56
N SER A 163 12.57 -9.84 -19.22
CA SER A 163 11.75 -8.86 -18.50
C SER A 163 12.26 -8.62 -17.08
N LEU A 164 12.67 -9.68 -16.37
CA LEU A 164 13.24 -9.60 -15.03
C LEU A 164 14.60 -8.90 -15.04
N GLN A 165 15.49 -9.25 -15.96
CA GLN A 165 16.79 -8.58 -16.14
C GLN A 165 16.61 -7.09 -16.46
N THR A 166 15.69 -6.76 -17.38
CA THR A 166 15.34 -5.36 -17.67
C THR A 166 14.86 -4.64 -16.41
N SER A 167 14.02 -5.27 -15.58
CA SER A 167 13.51 -4.65 -14.36
C SER A 167 14.59 -4.36 -13.32
N LEU A 168 15.65 -5.19 -13.22
CA LEU A 168 16.77 -4.94 -12.30
C LEU A 168 17.43 -3.59 -12.57
N SER A 169 17.60 -3.23 -13.85
CA SER A 169 18.14 -1.92 -14.24
C SER A 169 17.25 -0.74 -13.85
N LEU A 170 15.95 -0.99 -13.68
CA LEU A 170 14.95 0.01 -13.29
C LEU A 170 14.74 0.10 -11.78
N MET A 171 15.26 -0.84 -10.98
CA MET A 171 15.11 -0.82 -9.52
C MET A 171 15.97 0.27 -8.86
N PRO A 172 15.58 0.77 -7.68
CA PRO A 172 16.47 1.60 -6.87
C PRO A 172 17.76 0.84 -6.52
N GLN A 173 18.92 1.45 -6.75
CA GLN A 173 20.24 0.82 -6.55
C GLN A 173 20.53 0.42 -5.10
N ASN A 174 19.88 1.08 -4.13
CA ASN A 174 19.95 0.77 -2.71
C ASN A 174 18.84 -0.18 -2.23
N ALA A 175 17.89 -0.56 -3.09
CA ALA A 175 16.86 -1.55 -2.77
C ALA A 175 17.49 -2.92 -2.52
N LEU A 176 16.89 -3.70 -1.63
CA LEU A 176 17.27 -5.09 -1.45
C LEU A 176 16.51 -5.96 -2.45
N VAL A 177 17.20 -6.90 -3.09
CA VAL A 177 16.60 -7.85 -4.02
C VAL A 177 16.88 -9.28 -3.57
N GLY A 178 15.93 -10.18 -3.80
CA GLY A 178 16.06 -11.62 -3.57
C GLY A 178 15.40 -12.42 -4.69
N LEU A 179 15.80 -13.68 -4.83
CA LEU A 179 15.23 -14.62 -5.79
C LEU A 179 14.79 -15.92 -5.14
N ILE A 180 13.56 -16.33 -5.44
CA ILE A 180 13.02 -17.65 -5.19
C ILE A 180 12.56 -18.19 -6.54
N THR A 181 13.00 -19.38 -6.91
CA THR A 181 12.47 -20.10 -8.07
C THR A 181 11.69 -21.31 -7.61
N PHE A 182 10.69 -21.71 -8.38
CA PHE A 182 9.92 -22.90 -8.01
C PHE A 182 9.37 -23.64 -9.23
N GLY A 183 9.13 -24.92 -9.01
CA GLY A 183 8.39 -25.81 -9.89
C GLY A 183 7.74 -26.87 -9.00
N ARG A 184 8.23 -28.12 -9.09
CA ARG A 184 7.89 -29.18 -8.12
C ARG A 184 8.49 -28.93 -6.74
N MET A 185 9.68 -28.32 -6.71
CA MET A 185 10.41 -27.93 -5.50
C MET A 185 10.50 -26.41 -5.44
N VAL A 186 10.74 -25.87 -4.26
CA VAL A 186 10.97 -24.43 -4.09
C VAL A 186 12.44 -24.21 -3.73
N GLN A 187 13.10 -23.28 -4.42
CA GLN A 187 14.51 -22.96 -4.24
C GLN A 187 14.66 -21.51 -3.79
N ILE A 188 15.29 -21.29 -2.64
CA ILE A 188 15.65 -19.95 -2.15
C ILE A 188 17.13 -19.72 -2.46
N HIS A 189 17.44 -18.72 -3.27
CA HIS A 189 18.80 -18.46 -3.75
C HIS A 189 19.57 -17.57 -2.79
N GLU A 190 20.80 -17.96 -2.47
CA GLU A 190 21.76 -17.14 -1.75
C GLU A 190 22.44 -16.17 -2.72
N LEU A 191 22.37 -14.88 -2.42
CA LEU A 191 22.94 -13.81 -3.24
C LEU A 191 24.21 -13.28 -2.56
N GLY A 192 25.25 -13.03 -3.37
CA GLY A 192 26.55 -12.56 -2.88
C GLY A 192 27.54 -13.68 -2.54
N THR A 193 27.34 -14.89 -3.08
CA THR A 193 28.35 -15.95 -3.05
C THR A 193 29.28 -15.83 -4.26
N GLU A 194 30.58 -15.74 -4.01
CA GLU A 194 31.59 -15.70 -5.08
C GLU A 194 31.92 -17.11 -5.57
N GLY A 195 31.96 -17.30 -6.89
CA GLY A 195 32.42 -18.53 -7.55
C GLY A 195 31.50 -19.76 -7.46
N ILE A 196 30.42 -19.70 -6.67
CA ILE A 196 29.42 -20.78 -6.58
C ILE A 196 28.03 -20.19 -6.34
N SER A 197 27.02 -20.66 -7.10
CA SER A 197 25.61 -20.38 -6.82
C SER A 197 25.07 -21.40 -5.82
N LYS A 198 24.54 -20.93 -4.69
CA LYS A 198 23.94 -21.78 -3.65
C LYS A 198 22.44 -21.53 -3.57
N CYS A 199 21.65 -22.59 -3.44
CA CYS A 199 20.23 -22.48 -3.14
C CYS A 199 19.79 -23.51 -2.09
N TYR A 200 18.75 -23.16 -1.35
CA TYR A 200 18.11 -24.03 -0.36
C TYR A 200 16.84 -24.60 -0.96
N VAL A 201 16.73 -25.93 -0.99
CA VAL A 201 15.64 -26.64 -1.67
C VAL A 201 14.63 -27.18 -0.66
N PHE A 202 13.37 -26.79 -0.83
CA PHE A 202 12.24 -27.19 0.00
C PHE A 202 11.24 -28.02 -0.79
N LYS A 203 10.59 -28.98 -0.12
CA LYS A 203 9.53 -29.80 -0.73
C LYS A 203 8.28 -28.95 -0.95
N GLY A 204 7.81 -28.89 -2.20
CA GLY A 204 6.58 -28.17 -2.57
C GLY A 204 5.26 -28.79 -2.10
N THR A 205 5.31 -29.85 -1.27
CA THR A 205 4.13 -30.57 -0.76
C THR A 205 3.78 -30.25 0.68
N LYS A 206 4.64 -29.51 1.40
CA LYS A 206 4.44 -29.18 2.82
C LYS A 206 4.66 -27.69 3.03
N ASP A 207 3.79 -27.09 3.85
CA ASP A 207 3.96 -25.71 4.28
C ASP A 207 5.01 -25.60 5.40
N LEU A 208 5.60 -24.43 5.55
CA LEU A 208 6.59 -24.12 6.59
C LEU A 208 6.21 -22.82 7.31
N THR A 209 6.29 -22.86 8.63
CA THR A 209 6.10 -21.66 9.46
C THR A 209 7.33 -20.76 9.38
N ALA A 210 7.14 -19.45 9.64
CA ALA A 210 8.23 -18.48 9.72
C ALA A 210 9.39 -18.95 10.62
N LYS A 211 9.07 -19.51 11.80
CA LYS A 211 10.06 -20.05 12.73
C LYS A 211 10.87 -21.21 12.14
N GLN A 212 10.21 -22.15 11.45
CA GLN A 212 10.90 -23.27 10.80
C GLN A 212 11.80 -22.80 9.66
N ILE A 213 11.37 -21.79 8.90
CA ILE A 213 12.19 -21.16 7.85
C ILE A 213 13.43 -20.52 8.48
N GLN A 214 13.26 -19.78 9.57
CA GLN A 214 14.35 -19.16 10.32
C GLN A 214 15.39 -20.19 10.78
N GLU A 215 14.94 -21.31 11.36
CA GLU A 215 15.80 -22.39 11.83
C GLU A 215 16.54 -23.09 10.67
N GLN A 216 15.82 -23.47 9.60
CA GLN A 216 16.41 -24.21 8.48
C GLN A 216 17.37 -23.38 7.63
N LEU A 217 17.12 -22.07 7.50
CA LEU A 217 17.99 -21.15 6.79
C LEU A 217 19.07 -20.52 7.69
N ALA A 218 19.10 -20.87 8.98
CA ALA A 218 19.98 -20.31 9.99
C ALA A 218 19.99 -18.76 9.99
N ILE A 219 18.79 -18.17 9.94
CA ILE A 219 18.60 -16.71 9.91
C ILE A 219 18.69 -16.16 11.33
N GLY A 220 19.72 -15.36 11.61
CA GLY A 220 19.83 -14.62 12.86
C GLY A 220 18.67 -13.64 13.05
N ARG A 221 18.24 -13.37 14.30
CA ARG A 221 17.26 -12.32 14.57
C ARG A 221 17.88 -10.96 14.24
N VAL A 222 17.40 -10.31 13.17
CA VAL A 222 17.71 -8.91 12.91
C VAL A 222 16.89 -8.07 13.88
N ASN A 223 17.52 -7.54 14.93
CA ASN A 223 16.89 -6.52 15.75
C ASN A 223 16.79 -5.23 14.92
N ALA A 224 15.59 -4.67 14.76
CA ALA A 224 15.42 -3.37 14.13
C ALA A 224 16.31 -2.33 14.85
N PRO A 225 16.92 -1.39 14.11
CA PRO A 225 17.78 -0.38 14.74
C PRO A 225 16.98 0.41 15.79
N ASN A 226 17.58 0.56 16.96
CA ASN A 226 17.01 1.31 18.07
C ASN A 226 16.77 2.77 17.60
N PRO A 227 15.59 3.39 17.83
CA PRO A 227 15.28 4.74 17.33
C PRO A 227 16.17 5.87 17.88
N GLN A 228 17.09 5.58 18.81
CA GLN A 228 18.04 6.53 19.38
C GLN A 228 19.39 6.44 18.65
N GLN A 229 19.46 6.92 17.40
CA GLN A 229 20.74 7.22 16.74
C GLN A 229 21.01 8.73 16.75
N ARG A 230 22.28 9.08 16.98
CA ARG A 230 22.79 10.45 17.02
C ARG A 230 22.67 11.12 15.64
N PRO A 231 22.40 12.44 15.57
CA PRO A 231 22.37 13.16 14.31
C PRO A 231 23.72 13.09 13.58
N GLY A 232 23.71 12.76 12.29
CA GLY A 232 24.90 12.74 11.42
C GLY A 232 25.51 11.37 11.12
N ALA A 233 24.94 10.27 11.62
CA ALA A 233 25.37 8.92 11.24
C ALA A 233 24.90 8.55 9.82
N PRO A 234 25.70 7.79 9.04
CA PRO A 234 25.23 7.22 7.78
C PRO A 234 23.98 6.38 8.01
N ALA A 235 23.07 6.36 7.02
CA ALA A 235 21.80 5.65 7.14
C ALA A 235 22.02 4.22 7.65
N PRO A 236 21.18 3.73 8.59
CA PRO A 236 21.36 2.40 9.15
C PRO A 236 21.33 1.40 7.99
N GLN A 237 22.50 0.84 7.66
CA GLN A 237 22.56 -0.18 6.64
C GLN A 237 21.85 -1.41 7.23
N PRO A 238 20.83 -1.97 6.57
CA PRO A 238 20.34 -3.29 6.93
C PRO A 238 21.55 -4.21 7.04
N PRO A 239 21.66 -5.08 8.06
CA PRO A 239 22.54 -6.21 7.93
C PRO A 239 22.07 -6.95 6.67
N ALA A 240 22.88 -6.90 5.61
CA ALA A 240 22.56 -7.53 4.35
C ALA A 240 22.33 -9.00 4.65
N HIS A 241 21.12 -9.48 4.36
CA HIS A 241 20.82 -10.88 4.57
C HIS A 241 21.39 -11.66 3.40
N ARG A 242 21.93 -12.86 3.64
CA ARG A 242 22.50 -13.71 2.57
C ARG A 242 21.54 -14.01 1.41
N PHE A 243 20.24 -13.79 1.59
CA PHE A 243 19.19 -13.98 0.58
C PHE A 243 18.66 -12.66 -0.01
N LEU A 244 19.02 -11.52 0.57
CA LEU A 244 18.50 -10.19 0.24
C LEU A 244 19.66 -9.19 0.23
N GLN A 245 20.18 -8.93 -0.97
CA GLN A 245 21.36 -8.09 -1.18
C GLN A 245 20.97 -6.77 -1.87
N PRO A 246 21.71 -5.67 -1.66
CA PRO A 246 21.51 -4.44 -2.42
C PRO A 246 21.68 -4.69 -3.93
N VAL A 247 20.78 -4.13 -4.75
CA VAL A 247 20.83 -4.26 -6.22
C VAL A 247 22.21 -3.91 -6.75
N LYS A 248 22.78 -2.75 -6.36
CA LYS A 248 24.11 -2.30 -6.79
C LYS A 248 25.27 -3.26 -6.49
N THR A 249 25.08 -4.21 -5.57
CA THR A 249 26.12 -5.14 -5.13
C THR A 249 25.99 -6.50 -5.81
N CYS A 250 24.78 -6.86 -6.26
CA CYS A 250 24.49 -8.19 -6.79
C CYS A 250 23.85 -8.16 -8.18
N ASP A 251 23.81 -7.01 -8.85
CA ASP A 251 23.19 -6.83 -10.16
C ASP A 251 23.75 -7.78 -11.23
N MET A 252 25.07 -7.88 -11.34
CA MET A 252 25.74 -8.78 -12.29
C MET A 252 25.43 -10.23 -11.95
N ALA A 253 25.68 -10.64 -10.70
CA ALA A 253 25.45 -12.02 -10.26
C ALA A 253 23.98 -12.46 -10.42
N LEU A 254 23.03 -11.56 -10.15
CA LEU A 254 21.61 -11.84 -10.32
C LEU A 254 21.19 -11.85 -11.79
N THR A 255 21.80 -11.01 -12.64
CA THR A 255 21.58 -11.02 -14.09
C THR A 255 22.03 -12.35 -14.70
N ASP A 256 23.22 -12.83 -14.32
CA ASP A 256 23.75 -14.12 -14.75
C ASP A 256 22.87 -15.27 -14.26
N LEU A 257 22.51 -15.27 -12.96
CA LEU A 257 21.62 -16.27 -12.36
C LEU A 257 20.26 -16.33 -13.06
N LEU A 258 19.66 -15.17 -13.38
CA LEU A 258 18.43 -15.10 -14.15
C LEU A 258 18.64 -15.65 -15.58
N GLY A 259 19.76 -15.30 -16.21
CA GLY A 259 20.15 -15.78 -17.55
C GLY A 259 20.38 -17.29 -17.63
N GLU A 260 20.77 -17.93 -16.53
CA GLU A 260 20.99 -19.37 -16.41
C GLU A 260 19.74 -20.15 -15.98
N LEU A 261 18.64 -19.48 -15.63
CA LEU A 261 17.40 -20.17 -15.26
C LEU A 261 16.93 -21.07 -16.41
N GLY A 262 16.76 -22.35 -16.08
CA GLY A 262 16.17 -23.37 -16.93
C GLY A 262 14.78 -23.80 -16.44
N ARG A 263 14.14 -24.67 -17.22
CA ARG A 263 12.84 -25.25 -16.87
C ARG A 263 12.94 -26.13 -15.63
N ASP A 264 11.80 -26.33 -14.96
CA ASP A 264 11.69 -27.35 -13.91
C ASP A 264 12.16 -28.70 -14.48
N PRO A 265 13.16 -29.36 -13.86
CA PRO A 265 13.87 -30.49 -14.48
C PRO A 265 13.06 -31.79 -14.46
N TRP A 266 11.87 -31.79 -13.87
CA TRP A 266 11.07 -33.00 -13.69
C TRP A 266 10.31 -33.35 -14.97
N PRO A 267 10.39 -34.62 -15.43
CA PRO A 267 9.73 -35.02 -16.66
C PRO A 267 8.20 -34.94 -16.51
N LEU A 268 7.56 -34.47 -17.58
CA LEU A 268 6.11 -34.37 -17.66
C LEU A 268 5.51 -35.66 -18.24
N GLY A 269 4.60 -36.29 -17.51
CA GLY A 269 3.86 -37.45 -18.01
C GLY A 269 2.85 -37.07 -19.10
N VAL A 270 2.53 -38.03 -19.99
CA VAL A 270 1.49 -37.84 -21.00
C VAL A 270 0.15 -37.55 -20.33
N GLY A 271 -0.57 -36.53 -20.81
CA GLY A 271 -1.87 -36.15 -20.24
C GLY A 271 -1.77 -35.50 -18.85
N LYS A 272 -0.58 -35.06 -18.43
CA LYS A 272 -0.36 -34.42 -17.13
C LYS A 272 -0.01 -32.94 -17.25
N ARG A 273 -0.33 -32.18 -16.20
CA ARG A 273 0.18 -30.82 -15.95
C ARG A 273 1.48 -30.90 -15.14
N PRO A 274 2.38 -29.90 -15.26
CA PRO A 274 3.54 -29.79 -14.39
C PRO A 274 3.11 -29.75 -12.92
N LEU A 275 3.92 -30.34 -12.04
CA LEU A 275 3.72 -30.24 -10.60
C LEU A 275 4.23 -28.88 -10.12
N ARG A 276 3.30 -27.99 -9.76
CA ARG A 276 3.58 -26.60 -9.47
C ARG A 276 3.16 -26.26 -8.06
N SER A 277 4.11 -25.81 -7.25
CA SER A 277 3.93 -25.55 -5.82
C SER A 277 3.85 -24.07 -5.48
N SER A 278 3.05 -23.30 -6.22
CA SER A 278 2.92 -21.83 -6.07
C SER A 278 2.56 -21.42 -4.63
N GLY A 279 1.67 -22.18 -3.97
CA GLY A 279 1.22 -21.86 -2.62
C GLY A 279 2.31 -22.03 -1.56
N VAL A 280 3.21 -23.00 -1.73
CA VAL A 280 4.38 -23.19 -0.85
C VAL A 280 5.46 -22.16 -1.17
N ALA A 281 5.70 -21.87 -2.46
CA ALA A 281 6.66 -20.85 -2.88
C ALA A 281 6.31 -19.48 -2.29
N LEU A 282 5.03 -19.09 -2.36
CA LEU A 282 4.55 -17.85 -1.78
C LEU A 282 4.62 -17.87 -0.24
N SER A 283 4.32 -19.00 0.41
CA SER A 283 4.43 -19.11 1.87
C SER A 283 5.88 -18.94 2.37
N LEU A 284 6.84 -19.55 1.64
CA LEU A 284 8.27 -19.38 1.89
C LEU A 284 8.72 -17.94 1.67
N ALA A 285 8.24 -17.28 0.61
CA ALA A 285 8.53 -15.87 0.35
C ALA A 285 8.03 -14.94 1.47
N VAL A 286 6.76 -15.12 1.88
CA VAL A 286 6.17 -14.38 3.01
C VAL A 286 6.93 -14.66 4.30
N GLY A 287 7.23 -15.93 4.58
CA GLY A 287 7.98 -16.33 5.78
C GLY A 287 9.41 -15.78 5.81
N LEU A 288 10.09 -15.73 4.66
CA LEU A 288 11.44 -15.17 4.55
C LEU A 288 11.45 -13.68 4.91
N LEU A 289 10.54 -12.89 4.34
CA LEU A 289 10.45 -11.46 4.67
C LEU A 289 9.96 -11.23 6.10
N GLU A 290 9.04 -12.06 6.60
CA GLU A 290 8.53 -12.01 7.98
C GLU A 290 9.64 -12.15 9.02
N VAL A 291 10.62 -13.04 8.80
CA VAL A 291 11.72 -13.25 9.75
C VAL A 291 12.93 -12.35 9.55
N THR A 292 13.09 -11.75 8.37
CA THR A 292 14.24 -10.89 8.05
C THR A 292 13.94 -9.41 8.19
N TYR A 293 12.83 -8.93 7.62
CA TYR A 293 12.48 -7.50 7.54
C TYR A 293 11.00 -7.23 7.82
N PRO A 294 10.48 -7.59 9.01
CA PRO A 294 9.11 -7.26 9.39
C PRO A 294 8.91 -5.74 9.50
N ASN A 295 7.69 -5.27 9.24
CA ASN A 295 7.28 -3.86 9.33
C ASN A 295 8.11 -2.91 8.46
N THR A 296 8.60 -3.41 7.33
CA THR A 296 9.37 -2.65 6.33
C THR A 296 8.69 -2.79 4.97
N GLY A 297 8.79 -1.77 4.11
CA GLY A 297 8.31 -1.84 2.74
C GLY A 297 8.95 -2.98 1.95
N GLY A 298 8.18 -4.02 1.69
CA GLY A 298 8.60 -5.17 0.89
C GLY A 298 7.55 -5.53 -0.17
N ARG A 299 8.03 -6.07 -1.29
CA ARG A 299 7.21 -6.41 -2.46
C ARG A 299 7.61 -7.79 -2.97
N ILE A 300 6.74 -8.76 -2.75
CA ILE A 300 6.86 -10.12 -3.25
C ILE A 300 6.21 -10.15 -4.63
N MET A 301 7.01 -10.41 -5.67
CA MET A 301 6.57 -10.42 -7.06
C MET A 301 6.48 -11.85 -7.56
N LEU A 302 5.27 -12.40 -7.60
CA LEU A 302 5.01 -13.78 -8.01
C LEU A 302 4.72 -13.86 -9.50
N PHE A 303 5.54 -14.57 -10.26
CA PHE A 303 5.37 -14.80 -11.69
C PHE A 303 4.85 -16.22 -11.93
N LEU A 304 3.69 -16.36 -12.58
CA LEU A 304 2.98 -17.62 -12.76
C LEU A 304 2.69 -17.93 -14.22
N GLY A 305 3.15 -19.09 -14.68
CA GLY A 305 2.81 -19.71 -15.95
C GLY A 305 1.59 -20.66 -15.99
N GLY A 306 0.75 -20.69 -14.96
CA GLY A 306 -0.23 -21.78 -14.78
C GLY A 306 -0.67 -22.00 -13.32
N PRO A 307 -1.65 -22.89 -13.09
CA PRO A 307 -2.27 -23.10 -11.80
C PRO A 307 -1.40 -23.92 -10.84
N CYS A 308 -1.51 -23.63 -9.54
CA CYS A 308 -0.91 -24.46 -8.49
C CYS A 308 -1.51 -25.86 -8.54
N SER A 309 -0.70 -26.88 -8.82
CA SER A 309 -1.14 -28.27 -9.03
C SER A 309 -0.67 -29.22 -7.93
N GLN A 310 0.10 -28.73 -6.95
CA GLN A 310 0.60 -29.53 -5.84
C GLN A 310 0.72 -28.70 -4.55
N GLY A 311 0.45 -29.35 -3.42
CA GLY A 311 0.68 -28.80 -2.08
C GLY A 311 -0.42 -27.85 -1.58
N PRO A 312 -0.22 -27.22 -0.43
CA PRO A 312 -1.10 -26.15 0.06
C PRO A 312 -1.30 -25.06 -0.99
N GLY A 313 -2.55 -24.62 -1.17
CA GLY A 313 -2.92 -23.67 -2.23
C GLY A 313 -3.15 -24.29 -3.60
N GLN A 314 -3.25 -25.63 -3.71
CA GLN A 314 -3.60 -26.34 -4.95
C GLN A 314 -4.95 -25.86 -5.50
N VAL A 315 -5.01 -25.59 -6.81
CA VAL A 315 -6.19 -25.08 -7.54
C VAL A 315 -6.83 -26.17 -8.40
N VAL A 316 -6.00 -27.05 -8.95
CA VAL A 316 -6.38 -28.21 -9.78
C VAL A 316 -5.37 -29.33 -9.54
N ASN A 317 -5.66 -30.56 -9.94
CA ASN A 317 -4.64 -31.62 -9.95
C ASN A 317 -3.83 -31.62 -11.26
N ASP A 318 -2.92 -32.57 -11.33
CA ASP A 318 -2.03 -32.78 -12.46
C ASP A 318 -2.70 -33.48 -13.64
N GLU A 319 -3.96 -33.90 -13.59
CA GLU A 319 -4.63 -34.66 -14.66
C GLU A 319 -5.28 -33.74 -15.71
N LEU A 320 -4.77 -33.65 -16.94
CA LEU A 320 -5.31 -32.73 -17.97
C LEU A 320 -6.79 -32.98 -18.31
N LYS A 321 -7.24 -34.24 -18.22
CA LYS A 321 -8.65 -34.60 -18.40
C LYS A 321 -9.60 -33.92 -17.41
N GLN A 322 -9.09 -33.48 -16.26
CA GLN A 322 -9.87 -32.70 -15.30
C GLN A 322 -9.67 -31.22 -15.59
N PRO A 323 -10.72 -30.49 -16.01
CA PRO A 323 -10.60 -29.07 -16.30
C PRO A 323 -10.38 -28.27 -15.01
N ILE A 324 -9.85 -27.06 -15.17
CA ILE A 324 -9.82 -26.08 -14.09
C ILE A 324 -11.25 -25.59 -13.84
N ARG A 325 -11.63 -25.41 -12.58
CA ARG A 325 -12.99 -24.99 -12.20
C ARG A 325 -13.49 -23.77 -12.98
N SER A 326 -14.75 -23.81 -13.39
CA SER A 326 -15.50 -22.71 -14.01
C SER A 326 -16.47 -22.05 -13.02
N HIS A 327 -17.09 -20.92 -13.42
CA HIS A 327 -18.17 -20.32 -12.63
C HIS A 327 -19.37 -21.26 -12.44
N HIS A 328 -19.66 -22.12 -13.41
CA HIS A 328 -20.71 -23.13 -13.31
C HIS A 328 -20.37 -24.21 -12.29
N ASP A 329 -19.11 -24.67 -12.27
CA ASP A 329 -18.65 -25.63 -11.26
C ASP A 329 -18.75 -25.04 -9.85
N ILE A 330 -18.37 -23.76 -9.69
CA ILE A 330 -18.48 -23.05 -8.42
C ILE A 330 -19.94 -22.96 -7.97
N HIS A 331 -20.84 -22.56 -8.88
CA HIS A 331 -22.26 -22.46 -8.59
C HIS A 331 -22.89 -23.81 -8.18
N LYS A 332 -22.41 -24.92 -8.78
CA LYS A 332 -22.85 -26.28 -8.45
C LYS A 332 -22.08 -26.92 -7.28
N ASP A 333 -21.23 -26.17 -6.58
CA ASP A 333 -20.32 -26.65 -5.52
C ASP A 333 -19.40 -27.82 -5.97
N ASN A 334 -19.08 -27.88 -7.26
CA ASN A 334 -18.19 -28.86 -7.90
C ASN A 334 -16.74 -28.36 -8.02
N ALA A 335 -16.31 -27.47 -7.11
CA ALA A 335 -14.96 -26.87 -7.11
C ALA A 335 -14.13 -27.41 -5.93
N LYS A 336 -13.71 -28.68 -6.02
CA LYS A 336 -13.08 -29.46 -4.93
C LYS A 336 -11.95 -28.73 -4.17
N TYR A 337 -11.10 -28.00 -4.88
CA TYR A 337 -9.88 -27.40 -4.34
C TYR A 337 -10.09 -25.98 -3.80
N MET A 338 -11.10 -25.28 -4.30
CA MET A 338 -11.24 -23.83 -4.18
C MET A 338 -11.25 -23.33 -2.72
N LYS A 339 -12.13 -23.89 -1.87
CA LYS A 339 -12.29 -23.42 -0.47
C LYS A 339 -11.00 -23.58 0.34
N LYS A 340 -10.26 -24.67 0.14
CA LYS A 340 -8.98 -24.92 0.84
C LYS A 340 -7.87 -23.99 0.34
N ALA A 341 -7.84 -23.73 -0.97
CA ALA A 341 -6.86 -22.83 -1.56
C ALA A 341 -7.10 -21.36 -1.17
N ILE A 342 -8.35 -20.89 -1.21
CA ILE A 342 -8.73 -19.55 -0.73
C ILE A 342 -8.22 -19.34 0.71
N LYS A 343 -8.53 -20.28 1.62
CA LYS A 343 -8.10 -20.20 3.01
C LYS A 343 -6.57 -20.12 3.16
N HIS A 344 -5.83 -20.85 2.33
CA HIS A 344 -4.36 -20.81 2.34
C HIS A 344 -3.85 -19.42 1.95
N TYR A 345 -4.28 -18.89 0.82
CA TYR A 345 -3.81 -17.59 0.34
C TYR A 345 -4.33 -16.41 1.17
N GLU A 346 -5.53 -16.50 1.75
CA GLU A 346 -6.03 -15.53 2.72
C GLU A 346 -5.12 -15.47 3.95
N ALA A 347 -4.70 -16.60 4.49
CA ALA A 347 -3.76 -16.64 5.61
C ALA A 347 -2.41 -16.01 5.26
N LEU A 348 -1.89 -16.27 4.06
CA LEU A 348 -0.65 -15.63 3.58
C LEU A 348 -0.82 -14.12 3.39
N SER A 349 -1.96 -13.69 2.84
CA SER A 349 -2.25 -12.27 2.63
C SER A 349 -2.28 -11.50 3.96
N LEU A 350 -2.89 -12.07 5.00
CA LEU A 350 -2.95 -11.45 6.32
C LEU A 350 -1.57 -11.38 6.97
N ARG A 351 -0.76 -12.45 6.86
CA ARG A 351 0.62 -12.46 7.37
C ARG A 351 1.49 -11.40 6.68
N ALA A 352 1.44 -11.32 5.36
CA ALA A 352 2.16 -10.29 4.60
C ALA A 352 1.69 -8.89 4.98
N ALA A 353 0.36 -8.68 5.02
CA ALA A 353 -0.21 -7.38 5.32
C ALA A 353 0.16 -6.89 6.73
N THR A 354 0.09 -7.79 7.72
CA THR A 354 0.49 -7.50 9.11
C THR A 354 1.93 -7.01 9.19
N ASN A 355 2.83 -7.65 8.43
CA ASN A 355 4.25 -7.30 8.37
C ASN A 355 4.57 -6.14 7.42
N GLY A 356 3.57 -5.52 6.76
CA GLY A 356 3.79 -4.39 5.85
C GLY A 356 4.36 -4.77 4.48
N HIS A 357 4.25 -6.04 4.09
CA HIS A 357 4.69 -6.55 2.80
C HIS A 357 3.53 -6.64 1.80
N SER A 358 3.83 -6.39 0.53
CA SER A 358 2.90 -6.52 -0.59
C SER A 358 3.16 -7.76 -1.42
N ILE A 359 2.09 -8.28 -2.04
CA ILE A 359 2.17 -9.44 -2.94
C ILE A 359 1.58 -9.05 -4.29
N ASP A 360 2.44 -8.97 -5.30
CA ASP A 360 2.02 -8.89 -6.69
C ASP A 360 1.89 -10.28 -7.30
N ILE A 361 0.97 -10.43 -8.24
CA ILE A 361 0.80 -11.63 -9.04
C ILE A 361 0.80 -11.24 -10.52
N TYR A 362 1.82 -11.71 -11.23
CA TYR A 362 1.99 -11.60 -12.67
C TYR A 362 1.70 -12.96 -13.30
N SER A 363 0.48 -13.12 -13.81
CA SER A 363 -0.05 -14.37 -14.33
C SER A 363 -0.11 -14.33 -15.85
N CYS A 364 0.76 -15.08 -16.53
CA CYS A 364 0.71 -15.24 -17.98
C CYS A 364 0.57 -16.72 -18.34
N ALA A 365 -0.61 -17.11 -18.85
CA ALA A 365 -0.89 -18.47 -19.29
C ALA A 365 -2.13 -18.50 -20.19
N LEU A 366 -2.22 -19.49 -21.08
CA LEU A 366 -3.39 -19.69 -21.94
C LEU A 366 -4.63 -20.21 -21.19
N ASP A 367 -4.44 -20.81 -20.01
CA ASP A 367 -5.52 -21.29 -19.15
C ASP A 367 -5.44 -20.59 -17.78
N GLN A 368 -6.45 -20.77 -16.94
CA GLN A 368 -6.55 -20.11 -15.65
C GLN A 368 -5.40 -20.49 -14.70
N THR A 369 -4.84 -19.50 -13.99
CA THR A 369 -3.72 -19.70 -13.05
C THR A 369 -4.13 -19.78 -11.57
N GLY A 370 -5.43 -19.59 -11.27
CA GLY A 370 -5.92 -19.60 -9.89
C GLY A 370 -5.98 -18.23 -9.22
N LEU A 371 -6.08 -17.14 -9.98
CA LEU A 371 -6.20 -15.78 -9.41
C LEU A 371 -7.39 -15.63 -8.46
N MET A 372 -8.49 -16.36 -8.68
CA MET A 372 -9.65 -16.34 -7.78
C MET A 372 -9.30 -16.75 -6.36
N GLU A 373 -8.47 -17.78 -6.20
CA GLU A 373 -7.98 -18.27 -4.90
C GLU A 373 -6.95 -17.30 -4.29
N MET A 374 -6.12 -16.67 -5.13
CA MET A 374 -5.01 -15.82 -4.68
C MET A 374 -5.35 -14.34 -4.54
N LYS A 375 -6.54 -13.90 -4.97
CA LYS A 375 -6.87 -12.47 -5.10
C LYS A 375 -6.67 -11.66 -3.83
N GLN A 376 -6.86 -12.26 -2.66
CA GLN A 376 -6.70 -11.57 -1.39
C GLN A 376 -5.25 -11.16 -1.10
N CYS A 377 -4.26 -11.84 -1.69
CA CYS A 377 -2.86 -11.45 -1.61
C CYS A 377 -2.63 -10.04 -2.18
N CYS A 378 -3.18 -9.74 -3.36
CA CYS A 378 -3.11 -8.41 -3.95
C CYS A 378 -4.08 -7.45 -3.25
N ASN A 379 -5.34 -7.85 -3.08
CA ASN A 379 -6.40 -6.98 -2.57
C ASN A 379 -6.10 -6.44 -1.17
N SER A 380 -5.60 -7.28 -0.25
CA SER A 380 -5.34 -6.86 1.13
C SER A 380 -4.06 -6.02 1.26
N THR A 381 -3.10 -6.22 0.36
CA THR A 381 -1.76 -5.61 0.49
C THR A 381 -1.51 -4.44 -0.45
N GLY A 382 -2.38 -4.22 -1.44
CA GLY A 382 -2.20 -3.22 -2.49
C GLY A 382 -1.25 -3.65 -3.62
N GLY A 383 -0.82 -4.92 -3.62
CA GLY A 383 -0.03 -5.46 -4.72
C GLY A 383 -0.79 -5.52 -6.04
N HIS A 384 -0.04 -5.58 -7.15
CA HIS A 384 -0.61 -5.64 -8.49
C HIS A 384 -1.12 -7.05 -8.83
N MET A 385 -2.19 -7.10 -9.61
CA MET A 385 -2.64 -8.32 -10.26
C MET A 385 -2.63 -8.07 -11.77
N VAL A 386 -1.72 -8.74 -12.46
CA VAL A 386 -1.56 -8.65 -13.92
C VAL A 386 -1.91 -10.01 -14.51
N MET A 387 -2.80 -10.00 -15.50
CA MET A 387 -3.20 -11.18 -16.27
C MET A 387 -2.85 -10.96 -17.74
N GLY A 388 -2.28 -11.97 -18.38
CA GLY A 388 -2.06 -12.02 -19.81
C GLY A 388 -1.96 -13.46 -20.29
N ASP A 389 -1.80 -13.63 -21.60
CA ASP A 389 -1.70 -14.96 -22.22
C ASP A 389 -0.25 -15.47 -22.25
N SER A 390 0.72 -14.54 -22.31
CA SER A 390 2.14 -14.84 -22.52
C SER A 390 3.04 -13.73 -21.94
N PHE A 391 4.15 -14.13 -21.32
CA PHE A 391 5.23 -13.25 -20.90
C PHE A 391 6.00 -12.64 -22.08
N ASN A 392 5.92 -13.25 -23.27
CA ASN A 392 6.53 -12.72 -24.49
C ASN A 392 5.75 -11.51 -25.07
N SER A 393 4.52 -11.27 -24.61
CA SER A 393 3.70 -10.17 -25.09
C SER A 393 4.28 -8.79 -24.75
N SER A 394 4.11 -7.84 -25.67
CA SER A 394 4.41 -6.43 -25.41
C SER A 394 3.57 -5.85 -24.26
N LEU A 395 2.34 -6.36 -24.10
CA LEU A 395 1.45 -6.02 -23.00
C LEU A 395 2.09 -6.31 -21.64
N PHE A 396 2.59 -7.53 -21.42
CA PHE A 396 3.26 -7.89 -20.17
C PHE A 396 4.52 -7.05 -19.96
N LYS A 397 5.42 -7.02 -20.96
CA LYS A 397 6.70 -6.31 -20.88
C LYS A 397 6.53 -4.84 -20.49
N GLN A 398 5.62 -4.12 -21.16
CA GLN A 398 5.36 -2.72 -20.85
C GLN A 398 4.66 -2.54 -19.49
N THR A 399 3.72 -3.43 -19.14
CA THR A 399 3.02 -3.35 -17.85
C THR A 399 3.99 -3.55 -16.69
N PHE A 400 4.90 -4.51 -16.80
CA PHE A 400 5.89 -4.78 -15.75
C PHE A 400 6.91 -3.64 -15.62
N GLN A 401 7.34 -3.03 -16.72
CA GLN A 401 8.21 -1.83 -16.65
C GLN A 401 7.55 -0.65 -15.94
N ARG A 402 6.24 -0.44 -16.14
CA ARG A 402 5.48 0.65 -15.49
C ARG A 402 5.41 0.51 -13.97
N VAL A 403 5.67 -0.66 -13.42
CA VAL A 403 5.76 -0.88 -11.97
C VAL A 403 6.83 0.03 -11.36
N PHE A 404 7.93 0.26 -12.08
CA PHE A 404 9.05 1.10 -11.68
C PHE A 404 9.00 2.52 -12.30
N ALA A 405 7.80 2.98 -12.68
CA ALA A 405 7.63 4.32 -13.23
C ALA A 405 8.09 5.39 -12.23
N LYS A 406 8.77 6.41 -12.77
CA LYS A 406 9.25 7.57 -12.03
C LYS A 406 8.38 8.79 -12.33
N ASP A 407 8.35 9.73 -11.39
CA ASP A 407 7.74 11.04 -11.58
C ASP A 407 8.73 12.03 -12.25
N GLN A 408 8.30 13.28 -12.39
CA GLN A 408 9.11 14.35 -12.99
C GLN A 408 10.36 14.70 -12.17
N ARG A 409 10.41 14.32 -10.88
CA ARG A 409 11.53 14.53 -9.97
C ARG A 409 12.48 13.33 -9.96
N GLY A 410 12.15 12.25 -10.68
CA GLY A 410 12.93 11.01 -10.73
C GLY A 410 12.63 10.05 -9.58
N ASP A 411 11.63 10.34 -8.75
CA ASP A 411 11.19 9.48 -7.65
C ASP A 411 10.24 8.39 -8.16
N TYR A 412 10.31 7.18 -7.60
CA TYR A 412 9.38 6.11 -7.99
C TYR A 412 7.96 6.40 -7.50
N LYS A 413 6.97 6.18 -8.38
CA LYS A 413 5.53 6.39 -8.12
C LYS A 413 4.90 5.29 -7.25
N MET A 414 5.56 4.97 -6.14
CA MET A 414 5.11 3.96 -5.19
C MET A 414 5.48 4.36 -3.76
N ALA A 415 4.62 3.97 -2.83
CA ALA A 415 4.80 4.10 -1.41
C ALA A 415 4.64 2.74 -0.73
N PHE A 416 5.20 2.62 0.47
CA PHE A 416 5.22 1.40 1.22
C PHE A 416 4.81 1.61 2.69
N ASN A 417 4.37 0.52 3.32
CA ASN A 417 4.09 0.41 4.74
C ASN A 417 3.36 1.65 5.31
N GLY A 418 2.27 2.00 4.61
CA GLY A 418 1.42 3.14 4.90
C GLY A 418 0.42 2.85 6.01
N THR A 419 0.14 3.86 6.82
CA THR A 419 -0.98 3.89 7.75
C THR A 419 -1.86 5.08 7.41
N LEU A 420 -3.11 4.82 7.05
CA LEU A 420 -4.15 5.82 6.89
C LEU A 420 -4.94 5.91 8.20
N GLU A 421 -4.89 7.05 8.87
CA GLU A 421 -5.75 7.41 9.99
C GLU A 421 -6.78 8.45 9.56
N VAL A 422 -8.03 8.26 9.96
CA VAL A 422 -9.12 9.20 9.68
C VAL A 422 -9.67 9.76 10.98
N LYS A 423 -9.76 11.09 11.06
CA LYS A 423 -10.38 11.83 12.16
C LYS A 423 -11.55 12.63 11.61
N CYS A 424 -12.65 12.68 12.34
CA CYS A 424 -13.84 13.44 11.94
C CYS A 424 -14.41 14.24 13.11
N SER A 425 -15.25 15.24 12.81
CA SER A 425 -16.03 15.96 13.82
C SER A 425 -16.91 15.00 14.63
N ARG A 426 -17.36 15.42 15.82
CA ARG A 426 -18.09 14.56 16.78
C ARG A 426 -19.45 14.11 16.27
N GLU A 427 -20.01 14.86 15.34
CA GLU A 427 -21.29 14.62 14.67
C GLU A 427 -21.19 13.53 13.60
N LEU A 428 -19.97 13.10 13.28
CA LEU A 428 -19.65 12.05 12.32
C LEU A 428 -18.95 10.88 13.00
N LYS A 429 -19.25 9.69 12.51
CA LYS A 429 -18.49 8.48 12.78
C LYS A 429 -18.11 7.80 11.48
N ILE A 430 -17.13 6.92 11.53
CA ILE A 430 -16.56 6.18 10.41
C ILE A 430 -17.11 4.76 10.46
N SER A 431 -17.87 4.39 9.44
CA SER A 431 -18.45 3.05 9.29
C SER A 431 -17.43 2.04 8.78
N GLY A 432 -16.49 2.50 7.96
CA GLY A 432 -15.37 1.68 7.50
C GLY A 432 -14.85 2.12 6.14
N ALA A 433 -14.01 1.27 5.55
CA ALA A 433 -13.39 1.52 4.26
C ALA A 433 -13.50 0.32 3.31
N ILE A 434 -13.56 0.61 2.01
CA ILE A 434 -13.44 -0.37 0.93
C ILE A 434 -12.28 0.06 0.03
N GLY A 435 -11.32 -0.83 -0.16
CA GLY A 435 -10.13 -0.58 -0.97
C GLY A 435 -8.99 -1.48 -0.53
N SER A 436 -7.80 -1.27 -1.08
CA SER A 436 -6.65 -2.14 -0.82
C SER A 436 -5.97 -1.83 0.50
N CYS A 437 -6.49 -2.39 1.59
CA CYS A 437 -5.97 -2.17 2.93
C CYS A 437 -6.36 -3.30 3.90
N VAL A 438 -5.74 -3.30 5.08
CA VAL A 438 -6.18 -4.09 6.24
C VAL A 438 -6.48 -3.19 7.44
N SER A 439 -7.50 -3.57 8.22
CA SER A 439 -7.85 -2.87 9.45
C SER A 439 -6.75 -3.05 10.49
N LEU A 440 -6.36 -1.95 11.16
CA LEU A 440 -5.48 -2.01 12.33
C LEU A 440 -6.24 -2.21 13.64
N ASN A 441 -7.57 -2.34 13.58
CA ASN A 441 -8.46 -2.52 14.73
C ASN A 441 -8.25 -1.47 15.84
N VAL A 442 -7.82 -0.27 15.46
CA VAL A 442 -7.70 0.87 16.37
C VAL A 442 -9.09 1.44 16.62
N LYS A 443 -9.54 1.38 17.87
CA LYS A 443 -10.82 1.94 18.31
C LYS A 443 -10.68 3.42 18.65
N GLY A 444 -11.78 4.15 18.60
CA GLY A 444 -11.81 5.56 18.94
C GLY A 444 -13.22 6.13 18.94
N PRO A 445 -13.39 7.37 19.41
CA PRO A 445 -14.70 8.02 19.46
C PRO A 445 -15.32 8.25 18.08
N CYS A 446 -14.50 8.26 17.03
CA CYS A 446 -14.92 8.40 15.64
C CYS A 446 -15.32 7.07 14.97
N VAL A 447 -15.27 5.92 15.66
CA VAL A 447 -15.65 4.62 15.05
C VAL A 447 -17.14 4.39 15.23
N SER A 448 -17.85 4.11 14.13
CA SER A 448 -19.27 3.76 14.13
C SER A 448 -19.48 2.31 14.57
N ASP A 449 -20.64 2.06 15.17
CA ASP A 449 -21.12 0.71 15.47
C ASP A 449 -21.68 0.01 14.22
N GLN A 450 -22.03 0.78 13.18
CA GLN A 450 -22.45 0.28 11.87
C GLN A 450 -21.22 0.08 10.97
N GLU A 451 -20.87 -1.17 10.72
CA GLU A 451 -19.71 -1.54 9.91
C GLU A 451 -20.04 -1.61 8.41
N VAL A 452 -19.18 -1.03 7.59
CA VAL A 452 -19.19 -1.15 6.13
C VAL A 452 -17.78 -1.48 5.64
N GLY A 453 -17.63 -2.61 4.91
CA GLY A 453 -16.33 -3.05 4.41
C GLY A 453 -15.37 -3.42 5.55
N MET A 454 -14.14 -2.91 5.49
CA MET A 454 -13.16 -3.00 6.58
C MET A 454 -13.46 -1.93 7.63
N GLY A 455 -14.43 -2.19 8.50
CA GLY A 455 -14.88 -1.23 9.50
C GLY A 455 -14.23 -1.45 10.86
N ASN A 456 -14.98 -1.04 11.89
CA ASN A 456 -14.60 -1.25 13.28
C ASN A 456 -13.23 -0.63 13.65
N THR A 457 -12.78 0.37 12.90
CA THR A 457 -11.52 1.07 13.12
C THR A 457 -11.54 2.48 12.53
N CYS A 458 -10.60 3.31 12.96
CA CYS A 458 -10.26 4.58 12.31
C CYS A 458 -8.87 4.55 11.63
N GLN A 459 -8.20 3.39 11.61
CA GLN A 459 -6.89 3.23 11.01
C GLN A 459 -6.77 1.98 10.13
N TRP A 460 -6.20 2.16 8.95
CA TRP A 460 -5.93 1.09 7.99
C TRP A 460 -4.46 1.07 7.59
N LYS A 461 -3.90 -0.13 7.41
CA LYS A 461 -2.58 -0.33 6.84
C LYS A 461 -2.69 -0.58 5.34
N MET A 462 -1.83 0.09 4.58
CA MET A 462 -1.68 -0.05 3.13
C MET A 462 -0.22 -0.46 2.86
N CYS A 463 0.03 -1.71 2.48
CA CYS A 463 1.40 -2.24 2.42
C CYS A 463 2.17 -1.66 1.23
N THR A 464 1.52 -1.54 0.07
CA THR A 464 1.97 -0.70 -1.03
C THR A 464 0.79 0.05 -1.66
N PHE A 465 1.06 1.23 -2.18
CA PHE A 465 0.06 2.06 -2.84
C PHE A 465 0.76 3.08 -3.76
N THR A 466 0.03 3.55 -4.77
CA THR A 466 0.52 4.42 -5.83
C THR A 466 -0.30 5.72 -5.86
N PRO A 467 0.07 6.72 -6.66
CA PRO A 467 -0.74 7.91 -6.85
C PRO A 467 -2.18 7.66 -7.33
N SER A 468 -2.45 6.51 -7.96
CA SER A 468 -3.78 6.11 -8.42
C SER A 468 -4.57 5.30 -7.38
N THR A 469 -3.95 4.87 -6.27
CA THR A 469 -4.67 4.14 -5.22
C THR A 469 -5.78 5.01 -4.66
N THR A 470 -7.00 4.46 -4.63
CA THR A 470 -8.20 5.16 -4.17
C THR A 470 -8.90 4.31 -3.12
N MET A 471 -9.23 4.91 -1.98
CA MET A 471 -9.96 4.30 -0.88
C MET A 471 -11.38 4.88 -0.83
N ALA A 472 -12.40 4.03 -0.74
CA ALA A 472 -13.75 4.47 -0.39
C ALA A 472 -13.91 4.45 1.14
N ILE A 473 -14.33 5.56 1.74
CA ILE A 473 -14.49 5.71 3.19
C ILE A 473 -15.92 6.11 3.47
N PHE A 474 -16.58 5.37 4.36
CA PHE A 474 -18.00 5.49 4.67
C PHE A 474 -18.18 6.12 6.04
N PHE A 475 -19.14 7.04 6.15
CA PHE A 475 -19.43 7.81 7.34
C PHE A 475 -20.89 7.65 7.77
N GLU A 476 -21.12 7.77 9.07
CA GLU A 476 -22.44 7.85 9.70
C GLU A 476 -22.58 9.22 10.38
N VAL A 477 -23.70 9.90 10.14
CA VAL A 477 -24.07 11.09 10.91
C VAL A 477 -24.77 10.66 12.19
N VAL A 478 -24.24 11.05 13.34
CA VAL A 478 -24.76 10.65 14.66
C VAL A 478 -25.46 11.77 15.42
N ASN A 479 -25.48 12.99 14.88
CA ASN A 479 -26.10 14.13 15.54
C ASN A 479 -27.62 13.93 15.76
N GLN A 480 -28.07 14.14 16.99
CA GLN A 480 -29.48 13.99 17.40
C GLN A 480 -30.18 15.35 17.39
N HIS A 481 -30.78 15.77 16.26
CA HIS A 481 -31.73 16.89 16.11
C HIS A 481 -31.34 18.26 16.72
N ALA A 482 -30.11 18.42 17.23
CA ALA A 482 -29.64 19.68 17.79
C ALA A 482 -29.40 20.68 16.65
N ALA A 483 -29.79 21.93 16.87
CA ALA A 483 -29.53 23.01 15.94
C ALA A 483 -28.02 23.08 15.66
N VAL A 484 -27.63 22.90 14.39
CA VAL A 484 -26.25 23.11 13.96
C VAL A 484 -25.95 24.60 14.17
N PRO A 485 -24.89 24.97 14.92
CA PRO A 485 -24.52 26.38 15.09
C PRO A 485 -24.41 27.07 13.73
N GLN A 486 -24.87 28.32 13.62
CA GLN A 486 -24.73 29.09 12.37
C GLN A 486 -23.25 29.12 11.94
N GLY A 487 -22.97 28.60 10.73
CA GLY A 487 -21.61 28.48 10.21
C GLY A 487 -20.88 27.17 10.57
N GLY A 488 -21.54 26.24 11.25
CA GLY A 488 -21.01 24.91 11.54
C GLY A 488 -20.66 24.16 10.26
N ARG A 489 -19.46 23.58 10.22
CA ARG A 489 -18.98 22.73 9.12
C ARG A 489 -18.51 21.41 9.70
N GLY A 490 -18.95 20.31 9.12
CA GLY A 490 -18.37 19.01 9.40
C GLY A 490 -16.96 18.94 8.84
N CYS A 491 -16.00 18.49 9.64
CA CYS A 491 -14.59 18.38 9.24
C CYS A 491 -14.17 16.91 9.22
N VAL A 492 -13.33 16.55 8.25
CA VAL A 492 -12.64 15.26 8.20
C VAL A 492 -11.17 15.50 7.87
N GLN A 493 -10.28 14.84 8.60
CA GLN A 493 -8.84 14.87 8.37
C GLN A 493 -8.33 13.45 8.11
N PHE A 494 -7.69 13.28 6.96
CA PHE A 494 -7.01 12.06 6.54
C PHE A 494 -5.51 12.25 6.78
N ILE A 495 -4.90 11.32 7.49
CA ILE A 495 -3.48 11.34 7.85
C ILE A 495 -2.85 10.06 7.33
N THR A 496 -2.03 10.15 6.29
CA THR A 496 -1.36 9.02 5.66
C THR A 496 0.13 9.06 5.99
N GLN A 497 0.60 8.19 6.86
CA GLN A 497 2.02 8.06 7.19
C GLN A 497 2.62 6.89 6.42
N TYR A 498 3.73 7.07 5.71
CA TYR A 498 4.26 6.01 4.85
C TYR A 498 5.76 6.12 4.62
N GLN A 499 6.33 5.03 4.13
CA GLN A 499 7.69 4.95 3.62
C GLN A 499 7.68 5.34 2.13
N HIS A 500 8.32 6.45 1.82
CA HIS A 500 8.54 6.88 0.44
C HIS A 500 9.60 5.99 -0.23
N SER A 501 9.54 5.86 -1.56
CA SER A 501 10.48 5.06 -2.34
C SER A 501 11.94 5.50 -2.19
N SER A 502 12.19 6.76 -1.83
CA SER A 502 13.52 7.29 -1.50
C SER A 502 14.07 6.84 -0.14
N GLY A 503 13.30 6.12 0.68
CA GLY A 503 13.70 5.71 2.04
C GLY A 503 13.39 6.76 3.12
N GLN A 504 12.66 7.82 2.79
CA GLN A 504 12.17 8.82 3.75
C GLN A 504 10.83 8.41 4.36
N ARG A 505 10.61 8.73 5.64
CA ARG A 505 9.27 8.71 6.23
C ARG A 505 8.53 10.00 5.87
N ARG A 506 7.34 9.87 5.29
CA ARG A 506 6.47 11.00 4.96
C ARG A 506 5.12 10.90 5.66
N VAL A 507 4.52 12.05 5.90
CA VAL A 507 3.16 12.19 6.45
C VAL A 507 2.38 13.11 5.54
N ARG A 508 1.37 12.57 4.87
CA ARG A 508 0.46 13.35 4.04
C ARG A 508 -0.83 13.60 4.78
N VAL A 509 -1.24 14.87 4.84
CA VAL A 509 -2.40 15.33 5.60
C VAL A 509 -3.35 16.03 4.65
N THR A 510 -4.60 15.58 4.61
CA THR A 510 -5.68 16.22 3.87
C THR A 510 -6.79 16.55 4.85
N THR A 511 -7.14 17.83 4.99
CA THR A 511 -8.26 18.27 5.85
C THR A 511 -9.33 18.95 5.00
N ILE A 512 -10.54 18.41 5.04
CA ILE A 512 -11.69 18.95 4.33
C ILE A 512 -12.77 19.40 5.32
N ALA A 513 -13.59 20.33 4.87
CA ALA A 513 -14.81 20.74 5.54
C ALA A 513 -15.97 20.77 4.55
N ARG A 514 -17.16 20.38 4.99
CA ARG A 514 -18.42 20.48 4.24
C ARG A 514 -19.51 21.06 5.12
N LYS A 515 -20.52 21.66 4.49
CA LYS A 515 -21.66 22.27 5.16
C LYS A 515 -22.62 21.20 5.63
#